data_AF-A0A7W1AJD3-F1
#
_entry.id   AF-A0A7W1AJD3-F1
#
_cell.length_a   1.000
_cell.length_b   1.000
_cell.length_c   1.000
_cell.angle_alpha   90.00
_cell.angle_beta   90.00
_cell.angle_gamma   90.00
#
_symmetry.space_group_name_H-M   'P 1'
#
loop_
_entity.id
_entity.type
_entity.pdbx_description
1 polymer ?
#
loop_
_entity_poly.entity_id
_entity_poly.type
_entity_poly.pdbx_seq_one_letter_code
_entity_poly.pdbx_strand_id
1 'polypeptide(L)'
;MLKGLVVGFCNTVVVGICFGAISSGAGAETFIVVMALGFLPAIMTGALLGHLAERLQHVNRWLLLAIMIAVACLAVFALGDMFQMQDLVAVSCIPTAAACAALERWTRAKPTPDALPLARVA
;
A
#
# COMPACT_ATOMS: atom_id res chain seq x y z
N MET A 1 12.98 1.76 0.84
CA MET A 1 12.35 1.42 2.14
C MET A 1 11.50 2.55 2.73
N LEU A 2 12.04 3.77 2.91
CA LEU A 2 11.32 4.90 3.53
C LEU A 2 9.99 5.25 2.85
N LYS A 3 9.94 5.21 1.51
CA LYS A 3 8.70 5.46 0.74
C LYS A 3 7.59 4.46 1.09
N GLY A 4 7.94 3.18 1.29
CA GLY A 4 7.00 2.13 1.67
C GLY A 4 6.42 2.32 3.07
N LEU A 5 7.26 2.76 4.02
CA LEU A 5 6.83 3.15 5.37
C LEU A 5 5.79 4.28 5.34
N VAL A 6 6.09 5.35 4.58
CA VAL A 6 5.18 6.50 4.45
C VAL A 6 3.85 6.08 3.83
N VAL A 7 3.88 5.27 2.76
CA VAL A 7 2.65 4.80 2.13
C VAL A 7 1.85 3.89 3.06
N GLY A 8 2.51 2.99 3.80
CA GLY A 8 1.85 2.13 4.79
C GLY A 8 1.16 2.95 5.90
N PHE A 9 1.85 3.98 6.41
CA PHE A 9 1.28 4.91 7.38
C PHE A 9 0.06 5.66 6.80
N CYS A 10 0.20 6.28 5.63
CA CYS A 10 -0.90 7.00 4.99
C CYS A 10 -2.10 6.09 4.70
N ASN A 11 -1.87 4.85 4.25
CA ASN A 11 -2.94 3.88 4.03
C ASN A 11 -3.69 3.57 5.32
N THR A 12 -2.96 3.36 6.43
CA THR A 12 -3.56 3.11 7.75
C THR A 12 -4.45 4.26 8.21
N VAL A 13 -3.97 5.50 8.05
CA VAL A 13 -4.73 6.70 8.40
C VAL A 13 -6.00 6.80 7.57
N VAL A 14 -5.91 6.57 6.25
CA VAL A 14 -7.07 6.61 5.35
C VAL A 14 -8.09 5.53 5.72
N VAL A 15 -7.66 4.29 5.93
CA VAL A 15 -8.54 3.18 6.35
C VAL A 15 -9.21 3.50 7.68
N GLY A 16 -8.45 3.99 8.66
CA GLY A 16 -8.98 4.42 9.95
C GLY A 16 -10.05 5.50 9.82
N ILE A 17 -9.80 6.54 9.00
CA ILE A 17 -10.79 7.62 8.76
C ILE A 17 -12.05 7.06 8.09
N CYS A 18 -11.90 6.20 7.07
CA CYS A 18 -13.04 5.56 6.42
C CYS A 18 -13.88 4.76 7.41
N PHE A 19 -13.25 3.99 8.31
CA PHE A 19 -13.96 3.18 9.29
C PHE A 19 -14.65 4.05 10.33
N GLY A 20 -13.95 5.07 10.83
CA GLY A 20 -14.51 6.04 11.76
C GLY A 20 -15.72 6.78 11.19
N ALA A 21 -15.73 7.07 9.88
CA ALA A 21 -16.84 7.73 9.20
C ALA A 21 -18.06 6.81 8.98
N ILE A 22 -17.84 5.50 8.83
CA ILE A 22 -18.93 4.52 8.62
C ILE A 22 -19.57 4.11 9.97
N SER A 23 -18.81 4.08 11.06
CA SER A 23 -19.29 3.74 12.40
C SER A 23 -20.24 4.82 12.97
N SER A 24 -21.54 4.52 13.01
CA SER A 24 -22.63 5.46 13.30
C SER A 24 -22.77 5.92 14.77
N GLY A 25 -21.76 5.74 15.62
CA GLY A 25 -21.83 6.11 17.04
C GLY A 25 -20.54 5.99 17.84
N ALA A 26 -19.55 5.24 17.34
CA ALA A 26 -18.25 5.03 17.99
C ALA A 26 -17.07 5.27 17.02
N GLY A 27 -17.23 6.22 16.09
CA GLY A 27 -16.23 6.48 15.03
C GLY A 27 -14.83 6.82 15.57
N ALA A 28 -14.74 7.61 16.64
CA ALA A 28 -13.48 7.95 17.29
C ALA A 28 -12.80 6.73 17.94
N GLU A 29 -13.58 5.87 18.62
CA GLU A 29 -13.07 4.65 19.23
C GLU A 29 -12.59 3.65 18.16
N THR A 30 -13.38 3.47 17.10
CA THR A 30 -13.02 2.62 15.95
C THR A 30 -11.72 3.10 15.31
N PHE A 31 -11.58 4.41 15.08
CA PHE A 31 -10.35 5.02 14.57
C PHE A 31 -9.15 4.74 15.47
N ILE A 32 -9.28 4.94 16.79
CA ILE A 32 -8.21 4.70 17.76
C ILE A 32 -7.79 3.23 17.76
N VAL A 33 -8.74 2.30 17.75
CA VAL A 33 -8.45 0.85 17.72
C VAL A 33 -7.71 0.47 16.44
N VAL A 34 -8.18 0.94 15.28
CA VAL A 34 -7.53 0.69 13.99
C VAL A 34 -6.13 1.29 13.95
N MET A 35 -5.92 2.49 14.50
CA MET A 35 -4.60 3.11 14.57
C MET A 35 -3.67 2.42 15.57
N ALA A 36 -4.17 2.00 16.74
CA ALA A 36 -3.34 1.37 17.77
C ALA A 36 -2.88 -0.04 17.34
N LEU A 37 -3.79 -0.81 16.73
CA LEU A 37 -3.55 -2.22 16.40
C LEU A 37 -3.13 -2.44 14.95
N GLY A 38 -3.65 -1.63 14.02
CA GLY A 38 -3.38 -1.75 12.59
C GLY A 38 -2.10 -1.06 12.13
N PHE A 39 -1.56 -0.10 12.90
CA PHE A 39 -0.38 0.68 12.50
C PHE A 39 0.87 -0.18 12.31
N LEU A 40 1.20 -1.04 13.29
CA LEU A 40 2.40 -1.87 13.22
C LEU A 40 2.36 -2.84 12.03
N PRO A 41 1.32 -3.68 11.84
CA PRO A 41 1.25 -4.58 10.69
C PRO A 41 1.20 -3.82 9.36
N ALA A 42 0.54 -2.67 9.28
CA ALA A 42 0.50 -1.87 8.07
C ALA A 42 1.86 -1.26 7.71
N ILE A 43 2.63 -0.80 8.71
CA ILE A 43 4.00 -0.33 8.53
C ILE A 43 4.92 -1.45 8.07
N MET A 44 4.84 -2.63 8.71
CA MET A 44 5.65 -3.78 8.33
C MET A 44 5.36 -4.21 6.88
N THR A 45 4.07 -4.27 6.52
CA THR A 45 3.63 -4.60 5.17
C THR A 45 4.08 -3.52 4.18
N GLY A 46 3.93 -2.25 4.50
CA GLY A 46 4.39 -1.13 3.67
C GLY A 46 5.91 -1.13 3.46
N ALA A 47 6.69 -1.43 4.50
CA ALA A 47 8.14 -1.55 4.40
C ALA A 47 8.55 -2.73 3.51
N LEU A 48 7.89 -3.89 3.65
CA LEU A 48 8.10 -5.07 2.81
C LEU A 48 7.77 -4.78 1.35
N LEU A 49 6.61 -4.18 1.08
CA LEU A 49 6.19 -3.80 -0.27
C LEU A 49 7.14 -2.77 -0.89
N GLY A 50 7.60 -1.79 -0.10
CA GLY A 50 8.60 -0.82 -0.53
C GLY A 50 9.94 -1.47 -0.87
N HIS A 51 10.37 -2.48 -0.08
CA HIS A 51 11.58 -3.25 -0.37
C HIS A 51 11.43 -4.09 -1.64
N LEU A 52 10.30 -4.76 -1.82
CA LEU A 52 9.98 -5.53 -3.02
C LEU A 52 9.95 -4.64 -4.27
N ALA A 53 9.32 -3.46 -4.18
CA ALA A 53 9.22 -2.54 -5.30
C ALA A 53 10.60 -2.00 -5.73
N GLU A 54 11.52 -1.79 -4.80
CA GLU A 54 12.91 -1.39 -5.09
C GLU A 54 13.72 -2.54 -5.72
N ARG A 55 13.52 -3.78 -5.27
CA ARG A 55 14.23 -4.96 -5.79
C ARG A 55 13.74 -5.40 -7.18
N LEU A 56 12.47 -5.17 -7.48
CA LEU A 56 11.79 -5.70 -8.67
C LEU A 56 11.53 -4.63 -9.75
N GLN A 57 12.31 -3.55 -9.77
CA GLN A 57 12.15 -2.47 -10.76
C GLN A 57 12.26 -2.94 -12.22
N HIS A 58 12.97 -4.04 -12.49
CA HIS A 58 13.15 -4.62 -13.82
C HIS A 58 11.96 -5.46 -14.30
N VAL A 59 11.03 -5.82 -13.42
CA VAL A 59 9.88 -6.66 -13.75
C VAL A 59 8.78 -5.84 -14.42
N ASN A 60 7.91 -6.51 -15.18
CA ASN A 60 6.72 -5.89 -15.75
C ASN A 60 5.88 -5.21 -14.66
N ARG A 61 5.52 -3.94 -14.90
CA ARG A 61 4.74 -3.09 -14.01
C ARG A 61 3.46 -3.76 -13.52
N TRP A 62 2.71 -4.36 -14.45
CA TRP A 62 1.40 -4.95 -14.14
C TRP A 62 1.53 -6.16 -13.22
N LEU A 63 2.59 -6.96 -13.42
CA LEU A 63 2.86 -8.12 -12.57
C LEU A 63 3.27 -7.68 -11.16
N LEU A 64 4.18 -6.70 -11.05
CA LEU A 64 4.59 -6.17 -9.76
C LEU A 64 3.41 -5.57 -9.00
N LEU A 65 2.57 -4.77 -9.67
CA LEU A 65 1.39 -4.16 -9.08
C LEU A 65 0.38 -5.23 -8.62
N ALA A 66 0.13 -6.26 -9.42
CA ALA A 66 -0.77 -7.35 -9.05
C ALA A 66 -0.28 -8.10 -7.80
N ILE A 67 1.02 -8.40 -7.72
CA ILE A 67 1.64 -9.04 -6.54
C ILE A 67 1.52 -8.14 -5.31
N MET A 68 1.83 -6.85 -5.44
CA MET A 68 1.73 -5.90 -4.32
C MET A 68 0.30 -5.79 -3.80
N ILE A 69 -0.69 -5.65 -4.70
CA ILE A 69 -2.10 -5.59 -4.33
C ILE A 69 -2.53 -6.90 -3.66
N ALA A 70 -2.17 -8.07 -4.23
CA ALA A 70 -2.53 -9.36 -3.66
C ALA A 70 -1.99 -9.53 -2.22
N VAL A 71 -0.71 -9.20 -1.99
CA VAL A 71 -0.08 -9.26 -0.66
C VAL A 71 -0.73 -8.26 0.31
N ALA A 72 -1.00 -7.04 -0.14
CA ALA A 72 -1.62 -6.02 0.71
C ALA A 72 -3.07 -6.40 1.07
N CYS A 73 -3.86 -6.89 0.12
CA CYS A 73 -5.22 -7.37 0.36
C CYS A 73 -5.25 -8.58 1.29
N LEU A 74 -4.30 -9.51 1.18
CA LEU A 74 -4.16 -10.62 2.13
C LEU A 74 -3.91 -10.13 3.56
N ALA A 75 -3.07 -9.10 3.73
CA ALA A 75 -2.84 -8.49 5.04
C ALA A 75 -4.12 -7.82 5.58
N VAL A 76 -4.86 -7.09 4.74
CA VAL A 76 -6.16 -6.50 5.11
C VAL A 76 -7.18 -7.56 5.49
N PHE A 77 -7.24 -8.68 4.75
CA PHE A 77 -8.13 -9.79 5.06
C PHE A 77 -7.80 -10.44 6.40
N ALA A 78 -6.52 -10.72 6.65
CA ALA A 78 -6.05 -11.26 7.93
C ALA A 78 -6.39 -10.33 9.10
N LEU A 79 -6.21 -9.00 8.93
CA LEU A 79 -6.59 -8.03 9.95
C LEU A 79 -8.12 -7.98 10.16
N GLY A 80 -8.89 -7.99 9.07
CA GLY A 80 -10.36 -8.01 9.14
C GLY A 80 -10.88 -9.25 9.87
N ASP A 81 -10.27 -10.41 9.65
CA ASP A 81 -10.64 -11.65 10.35
C ASP A 81 -10.26 -11.60 11.84
N MET A 82 -9.03 -11.16 12.16
CA MET A 82 -8.55 -11.04 13.53
C MET A 82 -9.40 -10.08 14.39
N PHE A 83 -9.96 -9.02 13.79
CA PHE A 83 -10.78 -8.02 14.49
C PHE A 83 -12.30 -8.18 14.27
N GLN A 84 -12.74 -9.24 13.59
CA GLN A 84 -14.15 -9.48 13.22
C GLN A 84 -14.78 -8.30 12.44
N MET A 85 -14.00 -7.63 11.59
CA MET A 85 -14.42 -6.49 10.75
C MET A 85 -14.50 -6.86 9.26
N GLN A 86 -15.05 -8.03 8.97
CA GLN A 86 -15.05 -8.62 7.62
C GLN A 86 -15.81 -7.76 6.59
N ASP A 87 -16.91 -7.11 7.00
CA ASP A 87 -17.72 -6.24 6.14
C ASP A 87 -16.93 -5.05 5.58
N LEU A 88 -15.88 -4.64 6.30
CA LEU A 88 -15.07 -3.48 5.95
C LEU A 88 -13.83 -3.84 5.12
N VAL A 89 -13.52 -5.14 4.97
CA VAL A 89 -12.37 -5.63 4.20
C VAL A 89 -12.47 -5.19 2.74
N ALA A 90 -13.61 -5.40 2.10
CA ALA A 90 -13.80 -5.07 0.68
C ALA A 90 -13.61 -3.56 0.42
N VAL A 91 -14.14 -2.71 1.30
CA VAL A 91 -14.00 -1.25 1.21
C VAL A 91 -12.55 -0.83 1.44
N SER A 92 -11.82 -1.51 2.34
CA SER A 92 -10.40 -1.23 2.64
C SER A 92 -9.44 -1.63 1.54
N CYS A 93 -9.80 -2.61 0.72
CA CYS A 93 -8.98 -3.03 -0.41
C CYS A 93 -8.83 -1.92 -1.46
N ILE A 94 -9.81 -1.03 -1.60
CA ILE A 94 -9.80 0.08 -2.57
C ILE A 94 -8.67 1.10 -2.27
N PRO A 95 -8.62 1.75 -1.09
CA PRO A 95 -7.51 2.65 -0.76
C PRO A 95 -6.18 1.92 -0.71
N THR A 96 -6.16 0.65 -0.31
CA THR A 96 -4.95 -0.18 -0.32
C THR A 96 -4.40 -0.41 -1.72
N ALA A 97 -5.26 -0.71 -2.70
CA ALA A 97 -4.86 -0.83 -4.09
C ALA A 97 -4.37 0.50 -4.68
N ALA A 98 -5.03 1.61 -4.34
CA ALA A 98 -4.60 2.95 -4.74
C ALA A 98 -3.22 3.31 -4.14
N ALA A 99 -2.99 2.97 -2.86
CA ALA A 99 -1.72 3.14 -2.18
C ALA A 99 -0.60 2.31 -2.84
N CYS A 100 -0.89 1.06 -3.22
CA CYS A 100 0.05 0.21 -3.97
C CYS A 100 0.41 0.80 -5.33
N ALA A 101 -0.59 1.33 -6.07
CA ALA A 101 -0.35 1.98 -7.36
C ALA A 101 0.48 3.27 -7.20
N ALA A 102 0.23 4.06 -6.16
CA ALA A 102 1.02 5.24 -5.83
C ALA A 102 2.46 4.88 -5.45
N LEU A 103 2.65 3.82 -4.63
CA LEU A 103 3.97 3.34 -4.24
C LEU A 103 4.76 2.82 -5.44
N GLU A 104 4.14 2.03 -6.31
CA GLU A 104 4.77 1.57 -7.56
C GLU A 104 5.22 2.76 -8.41
N ARG A 105 4.34 3.74 -8.64
CA ARG A 105 4.67 4.94 -9.40
C ARG A 105 5.80 5.76 -8.77
N TRP A 106 5.89 5.79 -7.44
CA TRP A 106 6.89 6.58 -6.72
C TRP A 106 8.24 5.87 -6.57
N THR A 107 8.24 4.54 -6.58
CA THR A 107 9.45 3.70 -6.49
C THR A 107 10.05 3.39 -7.85
N ARG A 108 9.25 3.38 -8.92
CA ARG A 108 9.76 3.24 -10.28
C ARG A 108 10.59 4.48 -10.63
N ALA A 109 11.87 4.27 -10.93
CA ALA A 109 12.71 5.34 -11.48
C ALA A 109 12.04 5.83 -12.78
N LYS A 110 11.87 7.17 -12.92
CA LYS A 110 11.48 7.73 -14.20
C LYS A 110 12.51 7.25 -15.23
N PRO A 111 12.11 6.78 -16.42
CA PRO A 111 13.08 6.47 -17.46
C PRO A 111 13.92 7.72 -17.68
N THR A 112 15.23 7.62 -17.40
CA THR A 112 16.17 8.69 -17.66
C THR A 112 16.12 8.98 -19.16
N PRO A 113 15.86 10.22 -19.60
CA PRO A 113 15.79 10.56 -21.03
C PRO A 113 17.12 10.30 -21.79
N ASP A 114 18.21 10.00 -21.09
CA ASP A 114 19.57 9.97 -21.64
C ASP A 114 20.01 8.61 -22.20
N ALA A 115 19.10 7.63 -22.33
CA ALA A 115 19.38 6.39 -23.07
C ALA A 115 18.96 6.50 -24.55
N LEU A 116 19.24 7.63 -25.20
CA LEU A 116 19.46 7.63 -26.65
C LEU A 116 20.91 7.19 -26.85
N PRO A 117 21.19 5.99 -27.38
CA PRO A 117 22.51 5.73 -27.90
C PRO A 117 22.72 6.76 -29.02
N LEU A 118 23.56 7.75 -28.75
CA LEU A 118 24.31 8.45 -29.79
C LEU A 118 24.93 7.34 -30.64
N ALA A 119 24.28 7.02 -31.76
CA ALA A 119 24.91 6.38 -32.89
C ALA A 119 25.92 7.38 -33.46
N ARG A 120 27.03 7.53 -32.74
CA ARG A 120 28.33 7.91 -33.27
C ARG A 120 28.87 6.69 -33.99
N VAL A 121 28.59 6.58 -35.29
CA VAL A 121 29.42 5.84 -36.27
C VAL A 121 29.12 6.54 -37.61
N ALA A 122 29.88 7.58 -37.93
CA ALA A 122 31.08 7.60 -38.79
C ALA A 122 30.72 8.06 -40.21
#